data_AF-A0A8J6ZIN9-F1
#
_entry.id   AF-A0A8J6ZIN9-F1
#
_cell.length_a   1.000
_cell.length_b   1.000
_cell.length_c   1.000
_cell.angle_alpha   90.00
_cell.angle_beta   90.00
_cell.angle_gamma   90.00
#
_symmetry.space_group_name_H-M   'P 1'
#
loop_
_entity.id
_entity.type
_entity.pdbx_description
1 polymer ?
#
loop_
_entity_poly.entity_id
_entity_poly.type
_entity_poly.pdbx_seq_one_letter_code
_entity_poly.pdbx_strand_id
1 'polypeptide(L)'
;MLPVLVSLAQLIDAYVRFLPLNNHVSERSKRKIFIGSAIWCVVSIFLYFFIFKACGVNAVTYKSIIMLGWLPYFIINVVFLSDNLPQNVFVLGMAAILALFQHTLATNIVLSNFQTDFDIIFYEAMLYLALFAVSLPLLRKLFLGLLPSREFFNLRPQGWYIALLPLIIVLGHIIRIADGTLIHSFYERLSRIYLPIVFFIFYRFILSAAENFYDLRRLERNKSLLQGKLTTLKDYNALILENQTQISVMRHDLRHSYNIIYTLLENNEIEKALEHIKIQKRELEEQKN
;
A
#
# COMPACT_ATOMS: atom_id res chain seq x y z
N MET A 1 7.55 20.09 -35.57
CA MET A 1 8.47 19.23 -34.78
C MET A 1 8.17 19.25 -33.29
N LEU A 2 7.94 20.42 -32.67
CA LEU A 2 7.58 20.53 -31.24
C LEU A 2 6.45 19.58 -30.77
N PRO A 3 5.30 19.45 -31.48
CA PRO A 3 4.23 18.52 -31.05
C PRO A 3 4.67 17.06 -30.93
N VAL A 4 5.63 16.65 -31.77
CA VAL A 4 6.18 15.30 -31.78
C VAL A 4 7.09 15.10 -30.57
N LEU A 5 7.98 16.05 -30.29
CA LEU A 5 8.87 15.99 -29.13
C LEU A 5 8.08 15.88 -27.82
N VAL A 6 7.04 16.71 -27.66
CA VAL A 6 6.19 16.69 -26.46
C VAL A 6 5.40 15.39 -26.34
N SER A 7 4.86 14.87 -27.44
CA SER A 7 4.13 13.59 -27.43
C SER A 7 5.04 12.42 -27.08
N LEU A 8 6.27 12.40 -27.61
CA LEU A 8 7.27 11.39 -27.28
C LEU A 8 7.69 11.47 -25.82
N ALA A 9 7.87 12.68 -25.27
CA ALA A 9 8.18 12.88 -23.86
C ALA A 9 7.10 12.27 -22.95
N GLN A 10 5.83 12.55 -23.26
CA GLN A 10 4.70 12.01 -22.48
C GLN A 10 4.52 10.49 -22.63
N LEU A 11 4.79 9.94 -23.81
CA LEU A 11 4.76 8.49 -24.04
C LEU A 11 5.85 7.79 -23.21
N ILE A 12 7.03 8.38 -23.16
CA ILE A 12 8.16 7.89 -22.39
C ILE A 12 7.85 7.93 -20.88
N ASP A 13 7.25 9.02 -20.38
CA ASP A 13 6.76 9.09 -19.01
C ASP A 13 5.72 8.02 -18.70
N ALA A 14 4.81 7.75 -19.64
CA ALA A 14 3.83 6.68 -19.49
C ALA A 14 4.50 5.30 -19.39
N TYR A 15 5.59 5.07 -20.13
CA TYR A 15 6.37 3.85 -20.06
C TYR A 15 7.06 3.67 -18.70
N VAL A 16 7.65 4.72 -18.12
CA VAL A 16 8.25 4.64 -16.77
C VAL A 16 7.22 4.27 -15.72
N ARG A 17 6.04 4.88 -15.79
CA ARG A 17 4.95 4.55 -14.86
C ARG A 17 4.53 3.09 -14.95
N PHE A 18 4.60 2.49 -16.14
CA PHE A 18 4.26 1.08 -16.33
C PHE A 18 5.37 0.11 -15.87
N LEU A 19 6.65 0.51 -15.98
CA LEU A 19 7.81 -0.33 -15.70
C LEU A 19 7.80 -1.06 -14.33
N PRO A 20 7.52 -0.42 -13.18
CA PRO A 20 7.50 -1.10 -11.88
C PRO A 20 6.36 -2.12 -11.73
N LEU A 21 5.30 -1.99 -12.54
CA LEU A 21 4.11 -2.83 -12.48
C LEU A 21 4.19 -4.03 -13.44
N ASN A 22 5.15 -4.02 -14.36
CA ASN A 22 5.29 -5.00 -15.43
C ASN A 22 5.31 -6.46 -14.96
N ASN A 23 5.98 -6.75 -13.84
CA ASN A 23 6.12 -8.12 -13.33
C ASN A 23 4.80 -8.73 -12.83
N HIS A 24 3.78 -7.91 -12.64
CA HIS A 24 2.57 -8.31 -11.95
C HIS A 24 1.30 -8.15 -12.79
N VAL A 25 1.45 -8.03 -14.10
CA VAL A 25 0.38 -7.80 -15.08
C VAL A 25 0.40 -8.92 -16.11
N SER A 26 -0.78 -9.41 -16.52
CA SER A 26 -0.87 -10.42 -17.58
C SER A 26 -0.41 -9.86 -18.93
N GLU A 27 0.25 -10.68 -19.75
CA GLU A 27 0.73 -10.27 -21.09
C GLU A 27 -0.35 -9.64 -21.98
N ARG A 28 -1.61 -10.08 -21.83
CA ARG A 28 -2.76 -9.50 -22.54
C ARG A 28 -3.01 -8.04 -22.14
N SER A 29 -2.97 -7.74 -20.84
CA SER A 29 -3.14 -6.38 -20.33
C SER A 29 -1.96 -5.48 -20.71
N LYS A 30 -0.72 -6.00 -20.67
CA LYS A 30 0.46 -5.26 -21.15
C LYS A 30 0.29 -4.80 -22.59
N ARG A 31 -0.09 -5.72 -23.47
CA ARG A 31 -0.31 -5.41 -24.89
C ARG A 31 -1.38 -4.34 -25.08
N LYS A 32 -2.48 -4.39 -24.33
CA LYS A 32 -3.54 -3.35 -24.38
C LYS A 32 -3.03 -1.97 -23.95
N ILE A 33 -2.21 -1.91 -22.89
CA ILE A 33 -1.61 -0.65 -22.41
C ILE A 33 -0.64 -0.06 -23.45
N PHE A 34 0.23 -0.88 -24.03
CA PHE A 34 1.17 -0.45 -25.06
C PHE A 34 0.44 0.04 -26.32
N ILE A 35 -0.54 -0.72 -26.81
CA ILE A 35 -1.35 -0.32 -27.98
C ILE A 35 -2.14 0.94 -27.66
N GLY A 36 -2.81 1.01 -26.52
CA GLY A 36 -3.57 2.20 -26.11
C GLY A 36 -2.72 3.44 -26.01
N SER A 37 -1.53 3.32 -25.39
CA SER A 37 -0.58 4.43 -25.25
C SER A 37 0.01 4.86 -26.60
N ALA A 38 0.28 3.92 -27.51
CA ALA A 38 0.75 4.22 -28.86
C ALA A 38 -0.32 4.93 -29.70
N ILE A 39 -1.57 4.46 -29.66
CA ILE A 39 -2.71 5.11 -30.32
C ILE A 39 -2.87 6.53 -29.79
N TRP A 40 -2.85 6.70 -28.45
CA TRP A 40 -2.98 8.01 -27.84
C TRP A 40 -1.83 8.95 -28.21
N CYS A 41 -0.59 8.45 -28.31
CA CYS A 41 0.55 9.24 -28.78
C CYS A 41 0.36 9.78 -30.19
N VAL A 42 -0.16 8.96 -31.12
CA VAL A 42 -0.47 9.42 -32.48
C VAL A 42 -1.55 10.50 -32.45
N VAL A 43 -2.63 10.29 -31.68
CA VAL A 43 -3.71 11.28 -31.50
C VAL A 43 -3.19 12.57 -30.89
N SER A 44 -2.30 12.50 -29.89
CA SER A 44 -1.75 13.66 -29.20
C SER A 44 -0.89 14.52 -30.12
N ILE A 45 -0.16 13.93 -31.06
CA ILE A 45 0.63 14.68 -32.05
C ILE A 45 -0.27 15.60 -32.88
N PHE A 46 -1.39 15.09 -33.40
CA PHE A 46 -2.35 15.89 -34.17
C PHE A 46 -3.01 16.95 -33.29
N LEU A 47 -3.46 16.55 -32.10
CA LEU A 47 -4.12 17.45 -31.16
C LEU A 47 -3.20 18.63 -30.75
N TYR A 48 -1.95 18.35 -30.39
CA TYR A 48 -0.97 19.39 -30.05
C TYR A 48 -0.61 20.25 -31.25
N PHE A 49 -0.54 19.69 -32.46
CA PHE A 49 -0.35 20.48 -33.67
C PHE A 49 -1.48 21.51 -33.86
N PHE A 50 -2.74 21.12 -33.68
CA PHE A 50 -3.87 22.04 -33.74
C PHE A 50 -3.84 23.09 -32.63
N ILE A 51 -3.53 22.69 -31.39
CA ILE A 51 -3.45 23.63 -30.25
C ILE A 51 -2.35 24.67 -30.47
N PHE A 52 -1.13 24.25 -30.83
CA PHE A 52 -0.05 25.21 -31.08
C PHE A 52 -0.32 26.10 -32.29
N LYS A 53 -1.05 25.62 -33.30
CA LYS A 53 -1.48 26.45 -34.43
C LYS A 53 -2.55 27.47 -34.04
N ALA A 54 -3.51 27.11 -33.20
CA ALA A 54 -4.63 27.97 -32.80
C ALA A 54 -4.24 28.99 -31.71
N CYS A 55 -3.48 28.56 -30.70
CA CYS A 55 -3.15 29.36 -29.53
C CYS A 55 -1.73 29.95 -29.56
N GLY A 56 -0.93 29.61 -30.58
CA GLY A 56 0.48 29.98 -30.68
C GLY A 56 1.40 29.13 -29.80
N VAL A 57 2.71 29.26 -30.02
CA VAL A 57 3.74 28.64 -29.17
C VAL A 57 4.15 29.66 -28.11
N ASN A 58 3.62 29.50 -26.92
CA ASN A 58 3.92 30.35 -25.77
C ASN A 58 4.02 29.51 -24.48
N ALA A 59 4.48 30.16 -23.41
CA ALA A 59 4.65 29.52 -22.11
C ALA A 59 3.38 28.83 -21.58
N VAL A 60 2.25 29.53 -21.70
CA VAL A 60 0.95 29.09 -21.16
C VAL A 60 0.47 27.83 -21.88
N THR A 61 0.50 27.82 -23.21
CA THR A 61 0.07 26.67 -24.03
C THR A 61 0.96 25.47 -23.80
N TYR A 62 2.29 25.66 -23.80
CA TYR A 62 3.26 24.59 -23.56
C TYR A 62 3.08 23.96 -22.18
N LYS A 63 3.01 24.77 -21.11
CA LYS A 63 2.77 24.28 -19.75
C LYS A 63 1.44 23.57 -19.60
N SER A 64 0.37 24.10 -20.20
CA SER A 64 -0.97 23.48 -20.14
C SER A 64 -0.96 22.08 -20.77
N ILE A 65 -0.28 21.93 -21.91
CA ILE A 65 -0.11 20.63 -22.58
C ILE A 65 0.66 19.65 -21.69
N ILE A 66 1.74 20.08 -21.04
CA ILE A 66 2.50 19.21 -20.13
C ILE A 66 1.67 18.84 -18.89
N MET A 67 0.98 19.81 -18.29
CA MET A 67 0.21 19.62 -17.06
C MET A 67 -1.05 18.77 -17.24
N LEU A 68 -1.65 18.71 -18.44
CA LEU A 68 -2.88 17.95 -18.69
C LEU A 68 -2.65 16.73 -19.59
N GLY A 69 -1.65 16.76 -20.46
CA GLY A 69 -1.43 15.73 -21.48
C GLY A 69 -1.06 14.35 -20.94
N TRP A 70 -0.66 14.25 -19.67
CA TRP A 70 -0.41 12.97 -19.00
C TRP A 70 -1.69 12.24 -18.58
N LEU A 71 -2.82 12.95 -18.41
CA LEU A 71 -4.07 12.38 -17.87
C LEU A 71 -4.57 11.19 -18.68
N PRO A 72 -4.63 11.22 -20.02
CA PRO A 72 -5.16 10.09 -20.79
C PRO A 72 -4.28 8.85 -20.69
N TYR A 73 -2.95 9.01 -20.65
CA TYR A 73 -2.02 7.91 -20.38
C TYR A 73 -2.23 7.30 -19.00
N PHE A 74 -2.52 8.13 -17.99
CA PHE A 74 -2.83 7.63 -16.65
C PHE A 74 -4.17 6.88 -16.59
N ILE A 75 -5.20 7.38 -17.27
CA ILE A 75 -6.50 6.70 -17.38
C ILE A 75 -6.33 5.32 -18.03
N ILE A 76 -5.56 5.22 -19.13
CA ILE A 76 -5.25 3.93 -19.77
C ILE A 76 -4.60 2.96 -18.79
N ASN A 77 -3.60 3.42 -18.02
CA ASN A 77 -2.95 2.60 -17.00
C ASN A 77 -3.92 2.16 -15.90
N VAL A 78 -4.78 3.06 -15.40
CA VAL A 78 -5.73 2.74 -14.33
C VAL A 78 -6.80 1.74 -14.80
N VAL A 79 -7.34 1.91 -16.01
CA VAL A 79 -8.38 1.01 -16.57
C VAL A 79 -7.86 -0.41 -16.75
N PHE A 80 -6.60 -0.58 -17.16
CA PHE A 80 -6.01 -1.91 -17.39
C PHE A 80 -5.24 -2.50 -16.20
N LEU A 81 -5.00 -1.71 -15.13
CA LEU A 81 -4.37 -2.13 -13.87
C LEU A 81 -5.22 -1.78 -12.63
N SER A 82 -6.54 -1.95 -12.70
CA SER A 82 -7.49 -1.60 -11.63
C SER A 82 -7.16 -2.21 -10.27
N ASP A 83 -6.47 -3.35 -10.23
CA ASP A 83 -6.20 -4.06 -8.98
C ASP A 83 -5.07 -3.42 -8.14
N ASN A 84 -4.39 -2.39 -8.65
CA ASN A 84 -3.23 -1.76 -8.00
C ASN A 84 -3.32 -0.23 -7.92
N LEU A 85 -4.53 0.31 -7.70
CA LEU A 85 -4.75 1.76 -7.64
C LEU A 85 -3.79 2.50 -6.69
N PRO A 86 -3.54 2.05 -5.44
CA PRO A 86 -2.61 2.76 -4.55
C PRO A 86 -1.18 2.80 -5.13
N GLN A 87 -0.72 1.72 -5.75
CA GLN A 87 0.60 1.67 -6.38
C GLN A 87 0.67 2.58 -7.60
N ASN A 88 -0.38 2.62 -8.41
CA ASN A 88 -0.47 3.52 -9.56
C ASN A 88 -0.39 4.99 -9.13
N VAL A 89 -1.07 5.36 -8.04
CA VAL A 89 -1.04 6.71 -7.48
C VAL A 89 0.35 7.05 -6.93
N PHE A 90 0.99 6.12 -6.23
CA PHE A 90 2.35 6.30 -5.72
C PHE A 90 3.36 6.54 -6.85
N VAL A 91 3.32 5.66 -7.87
CA VAL A 91 4.19 5.73 -9.05
C VAL A 91 3.94 7.01 -9.84
N LEU A 92 2.68 7.46 -9.94
CA LEU A 92 2.34 8.74 -10.55
C LEU A 92 3.04 9.90 -9.84
N GLY A 93 2.96 9.95 -8.50
CA GLY A 93 3.62 10.99 -7.72
C GLY A 93 5.14 10.97 -7.91
N MET A 94 5.76 9.78 -7.84
CA MET A 94 7.22 9.65 -8.06
C MET A 94 7.63 10.12 -9.47
N ALA A 95 6.86 9.74 -10.49
CA ALA A 95 7.11 10.17 -11.86
C ALA A 95 6.97 11.70 -12.00
N ALA A 96 6.02 12.32 -11.30
CA ALA A 96 5.86 13.77 -11.32
C ALA A 96 7.01 14.52 -10.62
N ILE A 97 7.51 14.01 -9.50
CA ILE A 97 8.72 14.56 -8.82
C ILE A 97 9.90 14.57 -9.79
N LEU A 98 10.11 13.44 -10.47
CA LEU A 98 11.20 13.29 -11.41
C LEU A 98 11.02 14.18 -12.65
N ALA A 99 9.82 14.24 -13.23
CA ALA A 99 9.54 15.08 -14.38
C ALA A 99 9.83 16.55 -14.05
N LEU A 100 9.39 17.04 -12.88
CA LEU A 100 9.70 18.40 -12.42
C LEU A 100 11.21 18.65 -12.28
N PHE A 101 11.94 17.68 -11.74
CA PHE A 101 13.40 17.75 -11.63
C PHE A 101 14.07 17.83 -13.01
N GLN A 102 13.69 16.94 -13.94
CA GLN A 102 14.25 16.88 -15.29
C GLN A 102 13.93 18.12 -16.12
N HIS A 103 12.68 18.60 -16.09
CA HIS A 103 12.31 19.86 -16.74
C HIS A 103 13.12 21.02 -16.18
N THR A 104 13.29 21.10 -14.86
CA THR A 104 14.09 22.17 -14.24
C THR A 104 15.57 22.11 -14.63
N LEU A 105 16.15 20.91 -14.73
CA LEU A 105 17.51 20.74 -15.26
C LEU A 105 17.61 21.17 -16.72
N ALA A 106 16.68 20.72 -17.58
CA ALA A 106 16.64 21.08 -18.99
C ALA A 106 16.54 22.60 -19.17
N THR A 107 15.57 23.24 -18.51
CA THR A 107 15.37 24.69 -18.57
C THR A 107 16.61 25.46 -18.07
N ASN A 108 17.30 25.00 -17.02
CA ASN A 108 18.52 25.66 -16.55
C ASN A 108 19.68 25.59 -17.55
N ILE A 109 19.81 24.49 -18.30
CA ILE A 109 20.83 24.33 -19.34
C ILE A 109 20.48 25.17 -20.58
N VAL A 110 19.20 25.27 -20.91
CA VAL A 110 18.74 26.05 -22.07
C VAL A 110 18.86 27.56 -21.80
N LEU A 111 18.50 28.00 -20.60
CA LEU A 111 18.53 29.42 -20.22
C LEU A 111 19.93 30.04 -20.22
N SER A 112 20.99 29.24 -20.12
CA SER A 112 22.36 29.76 -20.25
C SER A 112 22.77 30.00 -21.70
N ASN A 113 22.03 29.48 -22.70
CA ASN A 113 22.45 29.45 -24.10
C ASN A 113 21.48 30.16 -25.07
N PHE A 114 20.21 30.36 -24.70
CA PHE A 114 19.17 30.88 -25.59
C PHE A 114 18.36 32.02 -24.96
N GLN A 115 17.89 32.97 -25.79
CA GLN A 115 17.19 34.18 -25.36
C GLN A 115 15.75 34.31 -25.87
N THR A 116 15.34 33.55 -26.90
CA THR A 116 13.98 33.61 -27.43
C THR A 116 13.08 32.53 -26.80
N ASP A 117 11.82 32.86 -26.51
CA ASP A 117 10.87 31.94 -25.88
C ASP A 117 10.63 30.66 -26.70
N PHE A 118 10.60 30.78 -28.04
CA PHE A 118 10.40 29.64 -28.92
C PHE A 118 11.60 28.68 -28.88
N ASP A 119 12.82 29.21 -28.98
CA ASP A 119 14.03 28.39 -28.91
C ASP A 119 14.14 27.73 -27.54
N ILE A 120 13.82 28.46 -26.47
CA ILE A 120 13.83 27.91 -25.11
C ILE A 120 12.90 26.69 -25.03
N ILE A 121 11.65 26.80 -25.48
CA ILE A 121 10.68 25.70 -25.43
C ILE A 121 11.13 24.52 -26.30
N PHE A 122 11.64 24.79 -27.50
CA PHE A 122 12.05 23.74 -28.43
C PHE A 122 13.27 22.95 -27.91
N TYR A 123 14.33 23.65 -27.48
CA TYR A 123 15.54 23.01 -26.96
C TYR A 123 15.31 22.38 -25.59
N GLU A 124 14.41 22.93 -24.76
CA GLU A 124 14.00 22.29 -23.50
C GLU A 124 13.36 20.93 -23.77
N ALA A 125 12.38 20.85 -24.68
CA ALA A 125 11.72 19.59 -25.02
C ALA A 125 12.71 18.54 -25.58
N MET A 126 13.69 18.98 -26.37
CA MET A 126 14.73 18.09 -26.90
C MET A 126 15.70 17.61 -25.81
N LEU A 127 16.18 18.52 -24.95
CA LEU A 127 17.08 18.19 -23.84
C LEU A 127 16.40 17.33 -22.79
N TYR A 128 15.11 17.56 -22.52
CA TYR A 128 14.31 16.72 -21.63
C TYR A 128 14.34 15.26 -22.09
N LEU A 129 14.10 15.00 -23.38
CA LEU A 129 14.18 13.65 -23.96
C LEU A 129 15.58 13.03 -23.81
N ALA A 130 16.63 13.81 -24.04
CA ALA A 130 18.01 13.35 -23.91
C ALA A 130 18.38 13.02 -22.46
N LEU A 131 18.07 13.92 -21.52
CA LEU A 131 18.25 13.73 -20.08
C LEU A 131 17.47 12.53 -19.59
N PHE A 132 16.26 12.35 -20.10
CA PHE A 132 15.44 11.21 -19.81
C PHE A 132 16.15 9.91 -20.23
N ALA A 133 16.62 9.81 -21.49
CA ALA A 133 17.29 8.62 -22.00
C ALA A 133 18.53 8.23 -21.16
N VAL A 134 19.32 9.23 -20.73
CA VAL A 134 20.48 9.03 -19.85
C VAL A 134 20.06 8.57 -18.46
N SER A 135 18.96 9.10 -17.92
CA SER A 135 18.47 8.76 -16.59
C SER A 135 17.75 7.41 -16.52
N LEU A 136 17.25 6.87 -17.64
CA LEU A 136 16.46 5.63 -17.70
C LEU A 136 17.03 4.44 -16.88
N PRO A 137 18.33 4.08 -16.93
CA PRO A 137 18.87 3.01 -16.10
C PRO A 137 18.76 3.29 -14.60
N LEU A 138 18.95 4.55 -14.20
CA LEU A 138 18.78 4.98 -12.81
C LEU A 138 17.31 4.94 -12.40
N LEU A 139 16.41 5.41 -13.26
CA LEU A 139 14.96 5.35 -13.02
C LEU A 139 14.50 3.92 -12.80
N ARG A 140 14.96 2.99 -13.63
CA ARG A 140 14.62 1.58 -13.47
C ARG A 140 15.03 1.05 -12.09
N LYS A 141 16.22 1.40 -11.60
CA LYS A 141 16.67 1.01 -10.25
C LYS A 141 15.84 1.68 -9.15
N LEU A 142 15.53 2.97 -9.29
CA LEU A 142 14.74 3.72 -8.31
C LEU A 142 13.31 3.20 -8.22
N PHE A 143 12.60 3.11 -9.35
CA PHE A 143 11.20 2.66 -9.36
C PHE A 143 11.05 1.20 -8.92
N LEU A 144 12.01 0.32 -9.22
CA LEU A 144 11.96 -1.07 -8.73
C LEU A 144 12.37 -1.20 -7.26
N GLY A 145 13.31 -0.38 -6.77
CA GLY A 145 13.79 -0.45 -5.39
C GLY A 145 12.95 0.34 -4.38
N LEU A 146 12.21 1.36 -4.84
CA LEU A 146 11.38 2.21 -3.99
C LEU A 146 9.92 1.80 -3.95
N LEU A 147 9.47 0.82 -4.75
CA LEU A 147 8.08 0.36 -4.70
C LEU A 147 7.87 -0.57 -3.49
N PRO A 148 7.03 -0.21 -2.50
CA PRO A 148 6.64 -1.15 -1.46
C PRO A 148 5.92 -2.38 -2.04
N SER A 149 5.99 -3.50 -1.33
CA SER A 149 5.29 -4.72 -1.72
C SER A 149 3.77 -4.50 -1.81
N ARG A 150 3.10 -5.27 -2.68
CA ARG A 150 1.64 -5.20 -2.83
C ARG A 150 0.89 -5.44 -1.52
N GLU A 151 1.39 -6.38 -0.73
CA GLU A 151 0.82 -6.72 0.57
C GLU A 151 0.81 -5.51 1.50
N PHE A 152 1.86 -4.69 1.47
CA PHE A 152 1.97 -3.48 2.29
C PHE A 152 0.92 -2.42 1.90
N PHE A 153 0.62 -2.24 0.62
CA PHE A 153 -0.44 -1.32 0.18
C PHE A 153 -1.86 -1.85 0.40
N ASN A 154 -2.04 -3.18 0.37
CA ASN A 154 -3.35 -3.82 0.55
C ASN A 154 -3.71 -4.05 2.03
N LEU A 155 -2.74 -3.96 2.95
CA LEU A 155 -2.97 -4.02 4.38
C LEU A 155 -3.46 -2.66 4.92
N ARG A 156 -4.80 -2.47 4.93
CA ARG A 156 -5.53 -1.42 5.67
C ARG A 156 -5.35 0.03 5.12
N PRO A 157 -6.14 1.03 5.58
CA PRO A 157 -6.10 2.42 5.04
C PRO A 157 -4.72 3.10 5.03
N GLN A 158 -3.72 2.58 5.74
CA GLN A 158 -2.38 3.14 5.80
C GLN A 158 -1.63 3.10 4.46
N GLY A 159 -1.89 2.09 3.62
CA GLY A 159 -1.29 2.01 2.28
C GLY A 159 -1.63 3.21 1.41
N TRP A 160 -2.83 3.78 1.57
CA TRP A 160 -3.25 4.97 0.84
C TRP A 160 -2.51 6.24 1.27
N TYR A 161 -2.18 6.39 2.56
CA TYR A 161 -1.41 7.55 3.02
C TYR A 161 0.01 7.56 2.44
N ILE A 162 0.63 6.38 2.35
CA ILE A 162 1.96 6.23 1.77
C ILE A 162 1.90 6.40 0.25
N ALA A 163 0.84 5.92 -0.39
CA ALA A 163 0.61 6.11 -1.83
C ALA A 163 0.44 7.59 -2.22
N LEU A 164 -0.26 8.37 -1.40
CA LEU A 164 -0.53 9.79 -1.68
C LEU A 164 0.64 10.73 -1.37
N LEU A 165 1.61 10.28 -0.56
CA LEU A 165 2.75 11.07 -0.12
C LEU A 165 3.50 11.80 -1.26
N PRO A 166 3.97 11.13 -2.32
CA PRO A 166 4.69 11.82 -3.39
C PRO A 166 3.79 12.84 -4.12
N LEU A 167 2.49 12.55 -4.23
CA LEU A 167 1.54 13.44 -4.89
C LEU A 167 1.29 14.71 -4.08
N ILE A 168 1.18 14.60 -2.75
CA ILE A 168 1.04 15.75 -1.84
C ILE A 168 2.25 16.68 -1.94
N ILE A 169 3.47 16.12 -1.95
CA ILE A 169 4.72 16.89 -2.08
C ILE A 169 4.75 17.66 -3.41
N VAL A 170 4.30 17.03 -4.49
CA VAL A 170 4.30 17.63 -5.83
C VAL A 170 3.23 18.71 -5.99
N LEU A 171 2.05 18.56 -5.39
CA LEU A 171 0.92 19.49 -5.54
C LEU A 171 1.31 20.94 -5.21
N GLY A 172 2.09 21.15 -4.15
CA GLY A 172 2.56 22.49 -3.77
C GLY A 172 3.45 23.14 -4.85
N HIS A 173 4.22 22.36 -5.59
CA HIS A 173 5.05 22.85 -6.69
C HIS A 173 4.27 23.04 -7.98
N ILE A 174 3.30 22.18 -8.29
CA ILE A 174 2.43 22.34 -9.46
C ILE A 174 1.70 23.68 -9.39
N ILE A 175 1.12 24.02 -8.23
CA ILE A 175 0.38 25.28 -8.05
C ILE A 175 1.27 26.50 -8.32
N ARG A 176 2.54 26.47 -7.88
CA ARG A 176 3.48 27.58 -8.11
C ARG A 176 3.93 27.71 -9.56
N ILE A 177 3.96 26.61 -10.33
CA ILE A 177 4.42 26.58 -11.72
C ILE A 177 3.27 26.82 -12.71
N ALA A 178 2.02 26.77 -12.25
CA ALA A 178 0.80 26.97 -13.02
C ALA A 178 0.55 28.45 -13.42
N ASP A 179 1.63 29.20 -13.64
CA ASP A 179 1.64 30.58 -14.08
C ASP A 179 2.14 30.69 -15.53
N GLY A 180 2.01 31.88 -16.12
CA GLY A 180 2.43 32.13 -17.51
C GLY A 180 3.93 32.33 -17.70
N THR A 181 4.77 32.21 -16.66
CA THR A 181 6.20 32.55 -16.76
C THR A 181 7.06 31.33 -17.10
N LEU A 182 7.93 31.42 -18.11
CA LEU A 182 8.89 30.33 -18.41
C LEU A 182 10.02 30.27 -17.37
N ILE A 183 10.40 31.42 -16.85
CA ILE A 183 11.59 31.58 -16.01
C ILE A 183 11.16 32.03 -14.62
N HIS A 184 11.22 31.10 -13.68
CA HIS A 184 11.04 31.39 -12.26
C HIS A 184 12.33 31.85 -11.60
N SER A 185 12.19 32.40 -10.39
CA SER A 185 13.32 32.83 -9.58
C SER A 185 14.33 31.69 -9.34
N PHE A 186 15.59 32.04 -9.12
CA PHE A 186 16.65 31.05 -8.84
C PHE A 186 16.30 30.16 -7.65
N TYR A 187 15.71 30.72 -6.59
CA TYR A 187 15.28 29.99 -5.40
C TYR A 187 14.16 28.97 -5.70
N GLU A 188 13.19 29.32 -6.54
CA GLU A 188 12.12 28.41 -6.95
C GLU A 188 12.60 27.28 -7.87
N ARG A 189 13.68 27.51 -8.63
CA ARG A 189 14.32 26.46 -9.43
C ARG A 189 15.16 25.54 -8.55
N LEU A 190 15.91 26.09 -7.60
CA LEU A 190 16.67 25.29 -6.63
C LEU A 190 15.77 24.38 -5.81
N SER A 191 14.61 24.85 -5.33
CA SER A 191 13.70 24.02 -4.54
C SER A 191 13.24 22.77 -5.29
N ARG A 192 13.04 22.87 -6.61
CA ARG A 192 12.69 21.74 -7.49
C ARG A 192 13.84 20.76 -7.70
N ILE A 193 15.08 21.24 -7.70
CA ILE A 193 16.28 20.39 -7.80
C ILE A 193 16.44 19.53 -6.53
N TYR A 194 16.16 20.09 -5.36
CA TYR A 194 16.22 19.35 -4.09
C TYR A 194 15.01 18.45 -3.84
N LEU A 195 13.92 18.61 -4.60
CA LEU A 195 12.67 17.85 -4.43
C LEU A 195 12.86 16.32 -4.36
N PRO A 196 13.62 15.67 -5.26
CA PRO A 196 13.80 14.22 -5.20
C PRO A 196 14.55 13.76 -3.95
N ILE A 197 15.50 14.57 -3.46
CA ILE A 197 16.27 14.29 -2.23
C ILE A 197 15.35 14.36 -1.02
N VAL A 198 14.55 15.43 -0.92
CA VAL A 198 13.57 15.63 0.14
C VAL A 198 12.57 14.47 0.15
N PHE A 199 12.01 14.13 -1.02
CA PHE A 199 11.11 12.98 -1.15
C PHE A 199 11.75 11.69 -0.66
N PHE A 200 12.99 11.40 -1.05
CA PHE A 200 13.67 10.18 -0.64
C PHE A 200 13.85 10.09 0.88
N ILE A 201 14.21 11.20 1.54
CA ILE A 201 14.36 11.27 2.99
C ILE A 201 13.00 11.04 3.68
N PHE A 202 11.95 11.77 3.27
CA PHE A 202 10.62 11.62 3.83
C PHE A 202 10.04 10.22 3.62
N TYR A 203 10.23 9.66 2.42
CA TYR A 203 9.80 8.31 2.10
C TYR A 203 10.47 7.28 2.99
N ARG A 204 11.80 7.35 3.16
CA ARG A 204 12.56 6.45 4.05
C ARG A 204 12.13 6.57 5.50
N PHE A 205 11.92 7.80 5.97
CA PHE A 205 11.45 8.06 7.33
C PHE A 205 10.06 7.46 7.56
N ILE A 206 9.13 7.67 6.64
CA ILE A 206 7.74 7.19 6.76
C ILE A 206 7.66 5.67 6.61
N LEU A 207 8.46 5.07 5.74
CA LEU A 207 8.53 3.62 5.61
C LEU A 207 9.03 2.97 6.91
N SER A 208 10.11 3.50 7.50
CA SER A 208 10.62 2.99 8.78
C SER A 208 9.63 3.22 9.92
N ALA A 209 8.97 4.38 9.96
CA ALA A 209 7.93 4.64 10.95
C ALA A 209 6.77 3.64 10.80
N ALA A 210 6.34 3.36 9.55
CA ALA A 210 5.27 2.41 9.27
C ALA A 210 5.65 1.00 9.73
N GLU A 211 6.84 0.50 9.41
CA GLU A 211 7.36 -0.80 9.88
C GLU A 211 7.29 -0.91 11.41
N ASN A 212 7.83 0.10 12.12
CA ASN A 212 7.78 0.15 13.58
C ASN A 212 6.34 0.14 14.13
N PHE A 213 5.41 0.87 13.50
CA PHE A 213 4.00 0.84 13.88
C PHE A 213 3.34 -0.52 13.64
N TYR A 214 3.68 -1.22 12.56
CA TYR A 214 3.16 -2.56 12.29
C TYR A 214 3.65 -3.57 13.31
N ASP A 215 4.93 -3.51 13.67
CA ASP A 215 5.51 -4.40 14.68
C ASP A 215 4.88 -4.18 16.05
N LEU A 216 4.68 -2.92 16.46
CA LEU A 216 3.98 -2.59 17.71
C LEU A 216 2.55 -3.15 17.74
N ARG A 217 1.77 -2.98 16.65
CA ARG A 217 0.41 -3.55 16.57
C ARG A 217 0.40 -5.07 16.54
N ARG A 218 1.43 -5.70 15.98
CA ARG A 218 1.57 -7.16 15.96
C ARG A 218 1.85 -7.68 17.36
N LEU A 219 2.75 -7.02 18.09
CA LEU A 219 3.03 -7.33 19.49
C LEU A 219 1.79 -7.16 20.38
N GLU A 220 1.01 -6.09 20.19
CA GLU A 220 -0.22 -5.85 20.96
C GLU A 220 -1.32 -6.90 20.67
N ARG A 221 -1.49 -7.28 19.40
CA ARG A 221 -2.39 -8.40 19.04
C ARG A 221 -1.94 -9.72 19.64
N ASN A 222 -0.64 -10.02 19.62
CA ASN A 222 -0.12 -11.23 20.23
C ASN A 222 -0.32 -11.22 21.75
N LYS A 223 -0.12 -10.07 22.42
CA LYS A 223 -0.36 -9.91 23.86
C LYS A 223 -1.81 -10.17 24.24
N SER A 224 -2.77 -9.60 23.52
CA SER A 224 -4.20 -9.81 23.79
C SER A 224 -4.62 -11.26 23.56
N LEU A 225 -4.13 -11.90 22.49
CA LEU A 225 -4.36 -13.33 22.24
C LEU A 225 -3.78 -14.22 23.36
N LEU A 226 -2.57 -13.91 23.83
CA LEU A 226 -1.94 -14.62 24.95
C LEU A 226 -2.73 -14.43 26.26
N GLN A 227 -3.21 -13.22 26.53
CA GLN A 227 -4.07 -12.95 27.69
C GLN A 227 -5.35 -13.78 27.64
N GLY A 228 -6.02 -13.86 26.48
CA GLY A 228 -7.21 -14.70 26.29
C GLY A 228 -6.93 -16.20 26.52
N LYS A 229 -5.80 -16.71 26.06
CA LYS A 229 -5.40 -18.10 26.35
C LYS A 229 -5.13 -18.33 27.84
N LEU A 230 -4.53 -17.36 28.50
CA LEU A 230 -4.20 -17.43 29.92
C LEU A 230 -5.46 -17.44 30.79
N THR A 231 -6.48 -16.66 30.43
CA THR A 231 -7.78 -16.70 31.10
C THR A 231 -8.45 -18.07 30.92
N THR A 232 -8.50 -18.61 29.71
CA THR A 232 -9.09 -19.94 29.47
C THR A 232 -8.37 -21.05 30.24
N LEU A 233 -7.04 -21.00 30.37
CA LEU A 233 -6.28 -21.95 31.18
C LEU A 233 -6.57 -21.84 32.68
N LYS A 234 -6.83 -20.63 33.19
CA LYS A 234 -7.25 -20.43 34.58
C LYS A 234 -8.62 -21.05 34.83
N ASP A 235 -9.57 -20.82 33.93
CA ASP A 235 -10.93 -21.37 34.04
C ASP A 235 -10.89 -22.90 34.00
N TYR A 236 -10.07 -23.48 33.12
CA TYR A 236 -9.90 -24.94 33.04
C TYR A 236 -9.27 -25.53 34.31
N ASN A 237 -8.27 -24.87 34.90
CA ASN A 237 -7.70 -25.31 36.18
C ASN A 237 -8.72 -25.22 37.33
N ALA A 238 -9.55 -24.18 37.36
CA ALA A 238 -10.61 -24.08 38.35
C ALA A 238 -11.62 -25.23 38.22
N LEU A 239 -12.01 -25.58 36.99
CA LEU A 239 -12.89 -26.73 36.72
C LEU A 239 -12.25 -28.06 37.13
N ILE A 240 -10.95 -28.25 36.90
CA ILE A 240 -10.24 -29.45 37.36
C ILE A 240 -10.26 -29.54 38.88
N LEU A 241 -9.99 -28.44 39.59
CA LEU A 241 -10.01 -28.40 41.04
C LEU A 241 -11.41 -28.74 41.57
N GLU A 242 -12.47 -28.21 40.96
CA GLU A 242 -13.85 -28.52 41.30
C GLU A 242 -14.20 -30.00 41.04
N ASN A 243 -13.79 -30.57 39.91
CA ASN A 243 -13.98 -31.99 39.66
C ASN A 243 -13.21 -32.87 40.66
N GLN A 244 -12.00 -32.46 41.06
CA GLN A 244 -11.22 -33.18 42.07
C GLN A 244 -11.91 -33.17 43.44
N THR A 245 -12.51 -32.05 43.84
CA THR A 245 -13.26 -31.99 45.10
C THR A 245 -14.51 -32.85 45.03
N GLN A 246 -15.27 -32.82 43.92
CA GLN A 246 -16.43 -33.69 43.71
C GLN A 246 -16.06 -35.18 43.77
N ILE A 247 -14.99 -35.60 43.09
CA ILE A 247 -14.51 -36.99 43.14
C ILE A 247 -14.07 -37.37 44.56
N SER A 248 -13.45 -36.45 45.31
CA SER A 248 -13.07 -36.69 46.70
C SER A 248 -14.28 -36.97 47.59
N VAL A 249 -15.34 -36.16 47.44
CA VAL A 249 -16.62 -36.36 48.15
C VAL A 249 -17.23 -37.71 47.77
N MET A 250 -17.37 -37.99 46.46
CA MET A 250 -17.95 -39.24 45.99
C MET A 250 -17.19 -40.47 46.50
N ARG A 251 -15.86 -40.40 46.55
CA ARG A 251 -15.02 -41.48 47.10
C ARG A 251 -15.21 -41.67 48.60
N HIS A 252 -15.36 -40.58 49.34
CA HIS A 252 -15.67 -40.63 50.77
C HIS A 252 -17.03 -41.32 51.01
N ASP A 253 -18.05 -40.93 50.27
CA ASP A 253 -19.40 -41.47 50.42
C ASP A 253 -19.48 -42.94 50.02
N LEU A 254 -18.79 -43.33 48.94
CA LEU A 254 -18.64 -44.74 48.55
C LEU A 254 -17.95 -45.55 49.64
N ARG A 255 -16.89 -45.02 50.26
CA ARG A 255 -16.20 -45.70 51.36
C ARG A 255 -17.08 -45.84 52.59
N HIS A 256 -17.85 -44.80 52.93
CA HIS A 256 -18.79 -44.82 54.04
C HIS A 256 -19.88 -45.88 53.81
N SER A 257 -20.48 -45.90 52.62
CA SER A 257 -21.48 -46.90 52.26
C SER A 257 -20.90 -48.31 52.25
N TYR A 258 -19.68 -48.50 51.74
CA TYR A 258 -19.02 -49.81 51.77
C TYR A 258 -18.87 -50.31 53.20
N ASN A 259 -18.42 -49.44 54.11
CA ASN A 259 -18.29 -49.78 55.52
C ASN A 259 -19.64 -50.13 56.16
N ILE A 260 -20.71 -49.38 55.86
CA ILE A 260 -22.07 -49.69 56.36
C ILE A 260 -22.51 -51.07 55.89
N ILE A 261 -22.42 -51.36 54.59
CA ILE A 261 -22.79 -52.66 54.03
C ILE A 261 -21.95 -53.78 54.66
N TYR A 262 -20.64 -53.57 54.80
CA TYR A 262 -19.73 -54.52 55.42
C TYR A 262 -20.14 -54.82 56.87
N THR A 263 -20.42 -53.80 57.69
CA THR A 263 -20.86 -53.98 59.09
C THR A 263 -22.22 -54.66 59.21
N LEU A 264 -23.18 -54.36 58.32
CA LEU A 264 -24.49 -55.02 58.31
C LEU A 264 -24.38 -56.51 57.92
N LEU A 265 -23.48 -56.84 56.99
CA LEU A 265 -23.19 -58.22 56.61
C LEU A 265 -22.46 -58.99 57.71
N GLU A 266 -21.49 -58.36 58.39
CA GLU A 266 -20.75 -58.95 59.51
C GLU A 266 -21.66 -59.27 60.71
N ASN A 267 -22.69 -58.44 60.94
CA ASN A 267 -23.71 -58.66 61.97
C ASN A 267 -24.87 -59.60 61.54
N ASN A 268 -24.78 -60.25 60.37
CA ASN A 268 -25.83 -61.12 59.80
C ASN A 268 -27.20 -60.44 59.54
N GLU A 269 -27.25 -59.10 59.45
CA GLU A 269 -28.47 -58.33 59.18
C GLU A 269 -28.73 -58.17 57.66
N ILE A 270 -28.90 -59.31 56.97
CA ILE A 270 -28.93 -59.38 55.50
C ILE A 270 -30.10 -58.58 54.88
N GLU A 271 -31.26 -58.53 55.53
CA GLU A 271 -32.41 -57.75 55.05
C GLU A 271 -32.14 -56.25 55.03
N LYS A 272 -31.48 -55.72 56.05
CA LYS A 272 -31.15 -54.28 56.14
C LYS A 272 -30.04 -53.89 55.15
N ALA A 273 -29.08 -54.78 54.90
CA ALA A 273 -28.07 -54.57 53.85
C ALA A 273 -28.73 -54.50 52.46
N LEU A 274 -29.69 -55.38 52.17
CA LEU A 274 -30.47 -55.38 50.92
C LEU A 274 -31.33 -54.12 50.75
N GLU A 275 -31.92 -53.63 51.84
CA GLU A 275 -32.68 -52.38 51.85
C GLU A 275 -31.79 -51.17 51.57
N HIS A 276 -30.62 -51.09 52.20
CA HIS A 276 -29.65 -50.01 51.97
C HIS A 276 -29.14 -49.98 50.53
N ILE A 277 -28.90 -51.13 49.91
CA ILE A 277 -28.52 -51.24 48.47
C ILE A 277 -29.67 -50.78 47.56
N LYS A 278 -30.92 -51.10 47.88
CA LYS A 278 -32.09 -50.65 47.11
C LYS A 278 -32.28 -49.13 47.17
N ILE A 279 -32.07 -48.53 48.33
CA ILE A 279 -32.14 -47.07 48.50
C ILE A 279 -31.06 -46.39 47.66
N GLN A 280 -29.82 -46.87 47.77
CA GLN A 280 -28.70 -46.29 47.02
C GLN A 280 -28.85 -46.44 45.50
N LYS A 281 -29.43 -47.55 45.05
CA LYS A 281 -29.74 -47.75 43.63
C LYS A 281 -30.79 -46.75 43.13
N ARG A 282 -31.79 -46.41 43.94
CA ARG A 282 -32.79 -45.38 43.61
C ARG A 282 -32.14 -44.00 43.47
N GLU A 283 -31.30 -43.62 44.43
CA GLU A 283 -30.59 -42.34 44.40
C GLU A 283 -29.68 -42.19 43.16
N LEU A 284 -29.01 -43.28 42.74
CA LEU A 284 -28.20 -43.33 41.52
C LEU A 284 -29.03 -43.23 40.22
N GLU A 285 -30.26 -43.75 40.23
CA GLU A 285 -31.18 -43.63 39.09
C GLU A 285 -31.79 -42.22 38.98
N GLU A 286 -31.99 -41.54 40.11
CA GLU A 286 -32.46 -40.14 40.15
C GLU A 286 -31.39 -39.13 39.71
N GLN A 287 -30.10 -39.37 40.00
CA GLN A 287 -28.99 -38.51 39.55
C GLN A 287 -28.67 -38.59 38.04
N LYS A 288 -29.27 -39.54 37.31
CA LYS A 288 -29.05 -39.77 35.87
C LYS A 288 -30.06 -39.06 34.95
N ASN A 289 -31.15 -38.53 35.49
CA ASN A 289 -32.18 -37.77 34.78
C ASN A 289 -32.02 -36.27 35.00
#